data_AF-A0A5B1BZ86-F1
#
_entry.id   AF-A0A5B1BZ86-F1
#
_cell.length_a   1.000
_cell.length_b   1.000
_cell.length_c   1.000
_cell.angle_alpha   90.00
_cell.angle_beta   90.00
_cell.angle_gamma   90.00
#
_symmetry.space_group_name_H-M   'P 1'
#
loop_
_entity.id
_entity.type
_entity.pdbx_description
1 polymer ?
#
loop_
_entity_poly.entity_id
_entity_poly.type
_entity_poly.pdbx_seq_one_letter_code
_entity_poly.pdbx_strand_id
1 'polypeptide(L)'
;MSFEIYKTKYQYCISSKNLLHITKQNFGYVPGYDEFMRSEAETLIQTNDILGYKTDAEENYWINNGCPTIFVEDKDLINDLFIAKYKTGLNAMLAAPFPIFSFSFPNKTVINGVELPPCLVCLSGEANIYENMTTPYDEKYLGAEFTPKPLTNRTYLSISYRTKDGYLMNKSVIIEEVMDIINDMNEMGDAKCFLYDQSLNELESKMILTLTKIVAGLLIYHSATEGKGLRKGFPSKTVKLPKQTTRVNYIGMSLSNCNEYTPKQKGSSNSGGYKILSRESFFRNLQAERYYQGKFQNEPKGSRWVYVSGINRDVDEYTQGKA
;
A
#
# COMPACT_ATOMS: atom_id res chain seq x y z
N MET A 1 19.79 11.21 -2.99
CA MET A 1 18.53 10.43 -2.90
C MET A 1 17.40 11.31 -3.41
N SER A 2 16.53 10.79 -4.26
CA SER A 2 15.37 11.52 -4.79
C SER A 2 14.15 10.58 -4.78
N PHE A 3 12.96 11.16 -4.80
CA PHE A 3 11.69 10.44 -4.85
C PHE A 3 10.94 10.78 -6.13
N GLU A 4 10.10 9.85 -6.56
CA GLU A 4 9.07 10.07 -7.57
C GLU A 4 7.71 9.75 -6.94
N ILE A 5 6.70 10.57 -7.22
CA ILE A 5 5.33 10.33 -6.78
C ILE A 5 4.58 9.55 -7.86
N TYR A 6 3.64 8.71 -7.43
CA TYR A 6 2.65 8.10 -8.31
C TYR A 6 2.04 9.12 -9.30
N LYS A 7 1.93 8.72 -10.56
CA LYS A 7 1.33 9.51 -11.65
C LYS A 7 0.04 8.85 -12.08
N THR A 8 -1.05 9.60 -12.04
CA THR A 8 -2.34 9.17 -12.61
C THR A 8 -2.22 8.87 -14.10
N LYS A 9 -3.20 8.17 -14.68
CA LYS A 9 -3.26 7.96 -16.14
C LYS A 9 -3.13 9.25 -16.92
N TYR A 10 -3.91 10.27 -16.56
CA TYR A 10 -3.83 11.59 -17.19
C TYR A 10 -2.43 12.20 -17.08
N GLN A 11 -1.86 12.25 -15.87
CA GLN A 11 -0.52 12.81 -15.63
C GLN A 11 0.56 12.08 -16.41
N TYR A 12 0.44 10.75 -16.52
CA TYR A 12 1.36 9.94 -17.31
C TYR A 12 1.25 10.27 -18.80
N CYS A 13 0.02 10.30 -19.35
CA CYS A 13 -0.26 10.64 -20.74
C CYS A 13 0.32 12.00 -21.15
N ILE A 14 0.08 13.06 -20.37
CA ILE A 14 0.61 14.40 -20.69
C ILE A 14 2.13 14.52 -20.43
N SER A 15 2.71 13.62 -19.63
CA SER A 15 4.14 13.61 -19.35
C SER A 15 4.96 12.93 -20.45
N SER A 16 4.43 11.86 -21.05
CA SER A 16 5.07 11.08 -22.12
C SER A 16 4.91 11.78 -23.47
N LYS A 17 6.01 12.00 -24.21
CA LYS A 17 5.96 12.66 -25.52
C LYS A 17 5.10 11.89 -26.52
N ASN A 18 5.22 10.55 -26.53
CA ASN A 18 4.50 9.69 -27.47
C ASN A 18 3.01 9.67 -27.13
N LEU A 19 2.66 9.48 -25.87
CA LEU A 19 1.25 9.47 -25.46
C LEU A 19 0.60 10.83 -25.63
N LEU A 20 1.30 11.93 -25.30
CA LEU A 20 0.79 13.27 -25.54
C LEU A 20 0.53 13.54 -27.03
N HIS A 21 1.37 12.99 -27.93
CA HIS A 21 1.13 13.11 -29.37
C HIS A 21 -0.14 12.35 -29.79
N ILE A 22 -0.30 11.10 -29.34
CA ILE A 22 -1.50 10.30 -29.59
C ILE A 22 -2.76 10.98 -29.02
N THR A 23 -2.70 11.46 -27.78
CA THR A 23 -3.80 12.20 -27.16
C THR A 23 -4.15 13.45 -27.97
N LYS A 24 -3.16 14.22 -28.44
CA LYS A 24 -3.42 15.37 -29.31
C LYS A 24 -4.04 15.00 -30.65
N GLN A 25 -3.70 13.85 -31.22
CA GLN A 25 -4.32 13.37 -32.45
C GLN A 25 -5.79 12.99 -32.23
N ASN A 26 -6.09 12.34 -31.10
CA ASN A 26 -7.45 11.91 -30.77
C ASN A 26 -8.38 13.08 -30.42
N PHE A 27 -7.89 14.07 -29.67
CA PHE A 27 -8.71 15.21 -29.22
C PHE A 27 -8.58 16.45 -30.11
N GLY A 28 -7.55 16.54 -30.96
CA GLY A 28 -7.18 17.76 -31.69
C GLY A 28 -6.41 18.79 -30.85
N TYR A 29 -6.36 18.64 -29.53
CA TYR A 29 -5.64 19.50 -28.58
C TYR A 29 -5.19 18.70 -27.34
N VAL A 30 -4.61 19.37 -26.34
CA VAL A 30 -4.29 18.73 -25.04
C VAL A 30 -5.53 18.88 -24.14
N PRO A 31 -6.29 17.79 -23.89
CA PRO A 31 -7.50 17.89 -23.08
C PRO A 31 -7.16 18.23 -21.63
N GLY A 32 -8.11 18.84 -20.93
CA GLY A 32 -8.04 18.98 -19.48
C GLY A 32 -8.25 17.63 -18.77
N TYR A 33 -8.01 17.59 -17.45
CA TYR A 33 -8.20 16.37 -16.67
C TYR A 33 -9.62 15.79 -16.81
N ASP A 34 -10.65 16.60 -16.57
CA ASP A 34 -12.04 16.10 -16.57
C ASP A 34 -12.52 15.63 -17.95
N GLU A 35 -12.04 16.27 -19.00
CA GLU A 35 -12.33 15.87 -20.37
C GLU A 35 -11.66 14.53 -20.73
N PHE A 36 -10.39 14.38 -20.34
CA PHE A 36 -9.67 13.12 -20.50
C PHE A 36 -10.37 11.98 -19.75
N MET A 37 -10.75 12.22 -18.48
CA MET A 37 -11.42 11.19 -17.66
C MET A 37 -12.78 10.79 -18.22
N ARG A 38 -13.55 11.72 -18.80
CA ARG A 38 -14.83 11.39 -19.46
C ARG A 38 -14.62 10.43 -20.63
N SER A 39 -13.71 10.75 -21.53
CA SER A 39 -13.41 9.91 -22.69
C SER A 39 -12.82 8.55 -22.30
N GLU A 40 -11.98 8.52 -21.27
CA GLU A 40 -11.43 7.27 -20.72
C GLU A 40 -12.53 6.40 -20.09
N ALA A 41 -13.43 6.98 -19.30
CA ALA A 41 -14.56 6.25 -18.68
C ALA A 41 -15.44 5.56 -19.74
N GLU A 42 -15.80 6.28 -20.81
CA GLU A 42 -16.56 5.73 -21.94
C GLU A 42 -15.82 4.56 -22.62
N THR A 43 -14.51 4.72 -22.83
CA THR A 43 -13.67 3.69 -23.45
C THR A 43 -13.62 2.44 -22.59
N LEU A 44 -13.37 2.58 -21.28
CA LEU A 44 -13.26 1.46 -20.34
C LEU A 44 -14.56 0.65 -20.25
N ILE A 45 -15.72 1.32 -20.31
CA ILE A 45 -17.03 0.65 -20.37
C ILE A 45 -17.18 -0.13 -21.68
N GLN A 46 -16.85 0.49 -22.82
CA GLN A 46 -16.95 -0.16 -24.13
C GLN A 46 -16.04 -1.39 -24.25
N THR A 47 -14.87 -1.36 -23.61
CA THR A 47 -13.92 -2.48 -23.60
C THR A 47 -14.14 -3.46 -22.44
N ASN A 48 -15.11 -3.21 -21.56
CA ASN A 48 -15.35 -3.97 -20.34
C ASN A 48 -14.08 -4.11 -19.46
N ASP A 49 -13.28 -3.04 -19.36
CA ASP A 49 -12.08 -2.99 -18.53
C ASP A 49 -12.42 -2.53 -17.11
N ILE A 50 -12.86 -3.48 -16.30
CA ILE A 50 -13.29 -3.26 -14.91
C ILE A 50 -12.13 -2.77 -14.03
N LEU A 51 -10.90 -3.27 -14.24
CA LEU A 51 -9.74 -2.91 -13.43
C LEU A 51 -9.24 -1.50 -13.77
N GLY A 52 -9.23 -1.15 -15.06
CA GLY A 52 -8.96 0.20 -15.51
C GLY A 52 -9.98 1.19 -14.96
N TYR A 53 -11.27 0.83 -14.97
CA TYR A 53 -12.35 1.64 -14.43
C TYR A 53 -12.20 1.89 -12.93
N LYS A 54 -11.98 0.82 -12.16
CA LYS A 54 -11.74 0.92 -10.72
C LYS A 54 -10.54 1.81 -10.41
N THR A 55 -9.46 1.67 -11.17
CA THR A 55 -8.25 2.49 -10.97
C THR A 55 -8.53 3.97 -11.22
N ASP A 56 -9.35 4.31 -12.21
CA ASP A 56 -9.72 5.70 -12.49
C ASP A 56 -10.58 6.32 -11.39
N ALA A 57 -11.54 5.56 -10.85
CA ALA A 57 -12.33 5.98 -9.70
C ALA A 57 -11.44 6.21 -8.46
N GLU A 58 -10.51 5.30 -8.20
CA GLU A 58 -9.51 5.42 -7.13
C GLU A 58 -8.61 6.66 -7.34
N GLU A 59 -8.05 6.87 -8.54
CA GLU A 59 -7.23 8.04 -8.87
C GLU A 59 -8.00 9.36 -8.71
N ASN A 60 -9.25 9.40 -9.16
CA ASN A 60 -10.12 10.57 -9.02
C ASN A 60 -10.41 10.87 -7.54
N TYR A 61 -10.73 9.85 -6.74
CA TYR A 61 -10.92 10.01 -5.30
C TYR A 61 -9.65 10.51 -4.60
N TRP A 62 -8.49 9.95 -4.95
CA TRP A 62 -7.19 10.38 -4.41
C TRP A 62 -6.89 11.86 -4.74
N ILE A 63 -7.15 12.30 -5.98
CA ILE A 63 -6.98 13.70 -6.38
C ILE A 63 -7.89 14.62 -5.56
N ASN A 64 -9.17 14.28 -5.47
CA ASN A 64 -10.18 15.11 -4.79
C ASN A 64 -9.92 15.22 -3.28
N ASN A 65 -9.16 14.28 -2.69
CA ASN A 65 -8.76 14.28 -1.29
C ASN A 65 -7.36 14.84 -1.04
N GLY A 66 -6.80 15.62 -1.98
CA GLY A 66 -5.54 16.33 -1.79
C GLY A 66 -4.30 15.46 -1.96
N CYS A 67 -4.41 14.35 -2.69
CA CYS A 67 -3.32 13.44 -3.02
C CYS A 67 -2.43 13.02 -1.82
N PRO A 68 -2.97 12.38 -0.76
CA PRO A 68 -2.16 11.87 0.34
C PRO A 68 -1.00 11.02 -0.16
N THR A 69 0.22 11.35 0.24
CA THR A 69 1.45 10.71 -0.27
C THR A 69 2.40 10.42 0.88
N ILE A 70 2.71 9.13 1.07
CA ILE A 70 3.65 8.64 2.09
C ILE A 70 5.01 8.38 1.43
N PHE A 71 6.06 9.00 1.97
CA PHE A 71 7.44 8.82 1.55
C PHE A 71 8.18 7.98 2.60
N VAL A 72 8.81 6.88 2.20
CA VAL A 72 9.73 6.15 3.11
C VAL A 72 11.13 6.71 2.95
N GLU A 73 11.59 7.47 3.94
CA GLU A 73 12.88 8.16 3.83
C GLU A 73 14.10 7.22 3.93
N ASP A 74 13.91 6.08 4.59
CA ASP A 74 14.97 5.16 4.97
C ASP A 74 14.86 3.83 4.22
N LYS A 75 15.91 3.46 3.47
CA LYS A 75 15.96 2.17 2.75
C LYS A 75 16.01 0.99 3.71
N ASP A 76 16.63 1.16 4.87
CA ASP A 76 16.71 0.11 5.88
C ASP A 76 15.32 -0.16 6.44
N LEU A 77 14.52 0.88 6.67
CA LEU A 77 13.11 0.73 7.06
C LEU A 77 12.29 -0.03 6.01
N ILE A 78 12.48 0.23 4.71
CA ILE A 78 11.77 -0.51 3.65
C ILE A 78 12.11 -2.01 3.72
N ASN A 79 13.39 -2.33 3.90
CA ASN A 79 13.84 -3.70 4.05
C ASN A 79 13.28 -4.34 5.32
N ASP A 80 13.27 -3.61 6.45
CA ASP A 80 12.70 -4.07 7.71
C ASP A 80 11.19 -4.38 7.59
N LEU A 81 10.43 -3.56 6.86
CA LEU A 81 9.01 -3.81 6.57
C LEU A 81 8.81 -5.08 5.72
N PHE A 82 9.71 -5.33 4.77
CA PHE A 82 9.66 -6.51 3.92
C PHE A 82 9.97 -7.80 4.67
N ILE A 83 11.05 -7.83 5.47
CA ILE A 83 11.49 -9.03 6.20
C ILE A 83 10.76 -9.24 7.53
N ALA A 84 9.93 -8.28 7.94
CA ALA A 84 9.19 -8.37 9.19
C ALA A 84 8.27 -9.60 9.23
N LYS A 85 8.23 -10.21 10.41
CA LYS A 85 7.41 -11.38 10.72
C LYS A 85 6.18 -10.98 11.51
N TYR A 86 5.11 -11.73 11.29
CA TYR A 86 3.79 -11.41 11.81
C TYR A 86 3.19 -12.63 12.49
N LYS A 87 2.64 -12.44 13.69
CA LYS A 87 1.73 -13.39 14.32
C LYS A 87 0.32 -12.86 14.19
N THR A 88 -0.39 -13.34 13.17
CA THR A 88 -1.79 -12.99 12.93
C THR A 88 -2.69 -13.70 13.94
N GLY A 89 -3.76 -13.03 14.35
CA GLY A 89 -4.87 -13.65 15.09
C GLY A 89 -6.02 -13.97 14.15
N LEU A 90 -7.00 -14.74 14.63
CA LEU A 90 -8.28 -14.91 13.95
C LEU A 90 -8.90 -13.52 13.73
N ASN A 91 -9.22 -13.15 12.49
CA ASN A 91 -9.75 -11.84 12.11
C ASN A 91 -8.76 -10.67 12.32
N ALA A 92 -7.46 -10.87 12.07
CA ALA A 92 -6.53 -9.75 12.02
C ALA A 92 -6.95 -8.73 10.95
N MET A 93 -6.86 -7.44 11.27
CA MET A 93 -7.22 -6.34 10.36
C MET A 93 -6.01 -5.43 10.11
N LEU A 94 -6.04 -4.73 8.98
CA LEU A 94 -5.16 -3.60 8.70
C LEU A 94 -5.94 -2.30 8.81
N ALA A 95 -5.26 -1.24 9.25
CA ALA A 95 -5.79 0.10 9.27
C ALA A 95 -4.81 1.03 8.55
N ALA A 96 -5.35 1.84 7.63
CA ALA A 96 -4.56 2.79 6.87
C ALA A 96 -4.71 4.21 7.43
N PRO A 97 -3.65 5.04 7.37
CA PRO A 97 -3.73 6.46 7.76
C PRO A 97 -4.68 7.26 6.86
N PHE A 98 -4.91 6.79 5.64
CA PHE A 98 -5.86 7.31 4.66
C PHE A 98 -6.51 6.13 3.93
N PRO A 99 -7.79 6.20 3.52
CA PRO A 99 -8.41 5.16 2.71
C PRO A 99 -7.66 4.91 1.40
N ILE A 100 -7.09 5.98 0.82
CA ILE A 100 -6.24 5.95 -0.35
C ILE A 100 -5.01 6.84 -0.18
N PHE A 101 -3.85 6.37 -0.61
CA PHE A 101 -2.62 7.16 -0.60
C PHE A 101 -1.62 6.65 -1.63
N SER A 102 -0.77 7.55 -2.11
CA SER A 102 0.42 7.19 -2.88
C SER A 102 1.53 6.78 -1.92
N PHE A 103 2.23 5.71 -2.24
CA PHE A 103 3.39 5.22 -1.51
C PHE A 103 4.64 5.36 -2.37
N SER A 104 5.57 6.19 -1.91
CA SER A 104 6.72 6.66 -2.69
C SER A 104 8.03 6.21 -2.03
N PHE A 105 8.86 5.54 -2.81
CA PHE A 105 10.15 5.02 -2.39
C PHE A 105 11.30 5.91 -2.87
N PRO A 106 12.47 5.86 -2.21
CA PRO A 106 13.68 6.43 -2.77
C PRO A 106 13.96 5.79 -4.15
N ASN A 107 14.28 6.60 -5.15
CA ASN A 107 14.56 6.11 -6.49
C ASN A 107 15.65 5.03 -6.47
N LYS A 108 15.51 4.01 -7.34
CA LYS A 108 16.42 2.87 -7.41
C LYS A 108 16.48 2.06 -6.12
N THR A 109 15.39 2.01 -5.35
CA THR A 109 15.27 1.06 -4.23
C THR A 109 14.93 -0.31 -4.81
N VAL A 110 15.75 -1.31 -4.48
CA VAL A 110 15.56 -2.68 -4.92
C VAL A 110 15.32 -3.54 -3.69
N ILE A 111 14.18 -4.24 -3.66
CA ILE A 111 13.83 -5.22 -2.63
C ILE A 111 13.41 -6.48 -3.35
N ASN A 112 13.81 -7.64 -2.84
CA ASN A 112 13.49 -8.93 -3.46
C ASN A 112 13.86 -9.01 -4.95
N GLY A 113 14.95 -8.34 -5.36
CA GLY A 113 15.40 -8.30 -6.76
C GLY A 113 14.57 -7.43 -7.71
N VAL A 114 13.53 -6.73 -7.22
CA VAL A 114 12.70 -5.82 -8.03
C VAL A 114 12.91 -4.36 -7.61
N GLU A 115 12.98 -3.45 -8.59
CA GLU A 115 13.07 -2.01 -8.33
C GLU A 115 11.67 -1.45 -8.04
N LEU A 116 11.45 -0.94 -6.82
CA LEU A 116 10.13 -0.52 -6.36
C LEU A 116 9.68 0.77 -7.07
N PRO A 117 8.58 0.74 -7.86
CA PRO A 117 7.96 1.94 -8.39
C PRO A 117 7.10 2.61 -7.32
N PRO A 118 6.83 3.93 -7.42
CA PRO A 118 5.77 4.52 -6.62
C PRO A 118 4.42 3.86 -7.00
N CYS A 119 3.58 3.61 -6.01
CA CYS A 119 2.28 2.97 -6.21
C CYS A 119 1.15 3.75 -5.52
N LEU A 120 -0.07 3.60 -6.02
CA LEU A 120 -1.29 4.02 -5.35
C LEU A 120 -1.82 2.84 -4.55
N VAL A 121 -2.13 3.07 -3.29
CA VAL A 121 -2.64 2.07 -2.35
C VAL A 121 -4.02 2.48 -1.90
N CYS A 122 -5.01 1.60 -2.06
CA CYS A 122 -6.35 1.76 -1.52
C CYS A 122 -6.61 0.62 -0.52
N LEU A 123 -6.96 0.97 0.72
CA LEU A 123 -7.44 0.01 1.72
C LEU A 123 -8.84 0.43 2.15
N SER A 124 -9.86 -0.24 1.64
CA SER A 124 -11.23 0.16 1.90
C SER A 124 -12.24 -0.97 1.72
N GLY A 125 -13.38 -0.84 2.40
CA GLY A 125 -14.53 -1.73 2.24
C GLY A 125 -15.29 -1.45 0.95
N GLU A 126 -15.89 -2.48 0.34
CA GLU A 126 -16.69 -2.36 -0.88
C GLU A 126 -17.75 -1.26 -0.80
N ALA A 127 -18.48 -1.17 0.30
CA ALA A 127 -19.51 -0.15 0.47
C ALA A 127 -18.91 1.26 0.41
N ASN A 128 -17.76 1.47 1.06
CA ASN A 128 -17.09 2.77 1.06
C ASN A 128 -16.49 3.11 -0.32
N ILE A 129 -15.93 2.11 -1.02
CA ILE A 129 -15.45 2.28 -2.41
C ILE A 129 -16.61 2.68 -3.32
N TYR A 130 -17.73 1.97 -3.20
CA TYR A 130 -18.92 2.25 -4.01
C TYR A 130 -19.44 3.68 -3.76
N GLU A 131 -19.74 4.00 -2.50
CA GLU A 131 -20.36 5.28 -2.12
C GLU A 131 -19.46 6.49 -2.37
N ASN A 132 -18.15 6.37 -2.14
CA ASN A 132 -17.25 7.52 -2.13
C ASN A 132 -16.30 7.59 -3.33
N MET A 133 -16.10 6.49 -4.07
CA MET A 133 -15.16 6.45 -5.19
C MET A 133 -15.87 6.21 -6.51
N THR A 134 -16.58 5.09 -6.67
CA THR A 134 -17.18 4.74 -7.97
C THR A 134 -18.42 5.56 -8.25
N THR A 135 -19.44 5.62 -7.38
CA THR A 135 -20.66 6.39 -7.66
C THR A 135 -20.35 7.87 -7.96
N PRO A 136 -19.50 8.60 -7.20
CA PRO A 136 -19.15 9.97 -7.55
C PRO A 136 -18.36 10.10 -8.86
N TYR A 137 -17.60 9.07 -9.24
CA TYR A 137 -16.91 9.03 -10.54
C TYR A 137 -17.91 8.81 -11.68
N ASP A 138 -18.83 7.84 -11.54
CA ASP A 138 -19.92 7.53 -12.46
C ASP A 138 -20.77 8.78 -12.73
N GLU A 139 -21.27 9.43 -11.67
CA GLU A 139 -22.10 10.64 -11.76
C GLU A 139 -21.37 11.78 -12.46
N LYS A 140 -20.09 11.99 -12.16
CA LYS A 140 -19.30 13.10 -12.71
C LYS A 140 -18.98 12.93 -14.19
N TYR A 141 -18.63 11.71 -14.60
CA TYR A 141 -18.07 11.47 -15.93
C TYR A 141 -19.04 10.81 -16.90
N LEU A 142 -20.02 10.05 -16.41
CA LEU A 142 -20.99 9.32 -17.24
C LEU A 142 -22.42 9.85 -17.06
N GLY A 143 -22.70 10.60 -16.00
CA GLY A 143 -24.01 11.21 -15.73
C GLY A 143 -25.08 10.22 -15.27
N ALA A 144 -24.71 8.98 -14.98
CA ALA A 144 -25.56 7.94 -14.41
C ALA A 144 -24.71 6.93 -13.65
N GLU A 145 -25.32 6.16 -12.76
CA GLU A 145 -24.67 5.05 -12.06
C GLU A 145 -24.48 3.86 -13.00
N PHE A 146 -23.25 3.36 -13.12
CA PHE A 146 -22.89 2.19 -13.93
C PHE A 146 -22.38 1.04 -13.07
N THR A 147 -21.72 1.37 -11.96
CA THR A 147 -21.17 0.38 -11.04
C THR A 147 -22.30 -0.20 -10.19
N PRO A 148 -22.49 -1.53 -10.15
CA PRO A 148 -23.52 -2.12 -9.31
C PRO A 148 -23.16 -1.96 -7.82
N LYS A 149 -24.18 -1.69 -7.00
CA LYS A 149 -24.05 -1.69 -5.56
C LYS A 149 -23.51 -3.05 -5.07
N PRO A 150 -22.47 -3.07 -4.20
CA PRO A 150 -21.91 -4.31 -3.72
C PRO A 150 -22.90 -5.09 -2.85
N LEU A 151 -22.87 -6.42 -2.98
CA LEU A 151 -23.69 -7.35 -2.19
C LEU A 151 -23.04 -7.73 -0.86
N THR A 152 -21.74 -7.50 -0.74
CA THR A 152 -20.94 -7.74 0.45
C THR A 152 -20.26 -6.44 0.89
N ASN A 153 -19.64 -6.47 2.07
CA ASN A 153 -18.79 -5.37 2.53
C ASN A 153 -17.41 -5.88 2.92
N ARG A 154 -16.75 -6.57 1.97
CA ARG A 154 -15.38 -7.04 2.18
C ARG A 154 -14.41 -5.89 2.07
N THR A 155 -13.32 -5.95 2.83
CA THR A 155 -12.22 -4.98 2.76
C THR A 155 -11.18 -5.46 1.77
N TYR A 156 -10.80 -4.60 0.84
CA TYR A 156 -9.78 -4.88 -0.16
C TYR A 156 -8.56 -4.00 0.04
N LEU A 157 -7.40 -4.58 -0.28
CA LEU A 157 -6.18 -3.87 -0.58
C LEU A 157 -6.00 -3.82 -2.09
N SER A 158 -6.15 -2.64 -2.70
CA SER A 158 -5.76 -2.39 -4.09
C SER A 158 -4.36 -1.76 -4.13
N ILE A 159 -3.52 -2.22 -5.06
CA ILE A 159 -2.21 -1.61 -5.36
C ILE A 159 -2.14 -1.38 -6.87
N SER A 160 -2.02 -0.11 -7.26
CA SER A 160 -1.80 0.32 -8.65
C SER A 160 -0.38 0.84 -8.82
N TYR A 161 0.34 0.40 -9.84
CA TYR A 161 1.69 0.88 -10.14
C TYR A 161 1.97 0.83 -11.63
N ARG A 162 3.00 1.56 -12.09
CA ARG A 162 3.45 1.49 -13.48
C ARG A 162 4.70 0.65 -13.62
N THR A 163 4.73 -0.22 -14.63
CA THR A 163 5.94 -0.95 -15.02
C THR A 163 6.95 -0.01 -15.68
N LYS A 164 8.18 -0.47 -15.89
CA LYS A 164 9.23 0.31 -16.57
C LYS A 164 8.84 0.68 -18.01
N ASP A 165 8.06 -0.18 -18.66
CA ASP A 165 7.56 0.04 -20.03
C ASP A 165 6.33 0.95 -20.07
N GLY A 166 5.81 1.35 -18.91
CA GLY A 166 4.74 2.33 -18.78
C GLY A 166 3.33 1.75 -18.62
N TYR A 167 3.20 0.42 -18.64
CA TYR A 167 1.92 -0.26 -18.41
C TYR A 167 1.45 -0.03 -16.98
N LEU A 168 0.17 0.28 -16.83
CA LEU A 168 -0.47 0.39 -15.53
C LEU A 168 -0.90 -1.02 -15.09
N MET A 169 -0.41 -1.44 -13.94
CA MET A 169 -0.78 -2.69 -13.29
C MET A 169 -1.64 -2.34 -12.08
N ASN A 170 -2.74 -3.06 -11.88
CA ASN A 170 -3.55 -3.01 -10.67
C ASN A 170 -3.79 -4.43 -10.18
N LYS A 171 -3.69 -4.60 -8.86
CA LYS A 171 -4.18 -5.79 -8.18
C LYS A 171 -5.03 -5.39 -6.99
N SER A 172 -6.17 -6.04 -6.85
CA SER A 172 -7.03 -5.96 -5.68
C SER A 172 -7.11 -7.33 -5.01
N VAL A 173 -6.93 -7.37 -3.68
CA VAL A 173 -6.92 -8.59 -2.88
C VAL A 173 -7.77 -8.36 -1.63
N ILE A 174 -8.56 -9.35 -1.21
CA ILE A 174 -9.30 -9.27 0.06
C ILE A 174 -8.33 -9.34 1.24
N ILE A 175 -8.67 -8.67 2.35
CA ILE A 175 -7.74 -8.52 3.47
C ILE A 175 -7.32 -9.86 4.09
N GLU A 176 -8.20 -10.85 4.08
CA GLU A 176 -7.92 -12.20 4.56
C GLU A 176 -6.78 -12.85 3.76
N GLU A 177 -6.85 -12.77 2.43
CA GLU A 177 -5.79 -13.27 1.53
C GLU A 177 -4.48 -12.48 1.71
N VAL A 178 -4.53 -11.18 2.02
CA VAL A 178 -3.32 -10.41 2.36
C VAL A 178 -2.64 -10.98 3.61
N MET A 179 -3.40 -11.41 4.60
CA MET A 179 -2.85 -12.02 5.82
C MET A 179 -2.20 -13.37 5.53
N ASP A 180 -2.79 -14.17 4.65
CA ASP A 180 -2.21 -15.43 4.20
C ASP A 180 -0.90 -15.19 3.42
N ILE A 181 -0.90 -14.22 2.48
CA ILE A 181 0.30 -13.80 1.74
C ILE A 181 1.46 -13.44 2.68
N ILE A 182 1.21 -12.58 3.68
CA ILE A 182 2.30 -12.14 4.56
C ILE A 182 2.81 -13.27 5.46
N ASN A 183 1.99 -14.25 5.79
CA ASN A 183 2.38 -15.42 6.58
C ASN A 183 3.19 -16.41 5.73
N ASP A 184 2.69 -16.77 4.54
CA ASP A 184 3.36 -17.70 3.62
C ASP A 184 4.75 -17.18 3.19
N MET A 185 4.86 -15.88 2.90
CA MET A 185 6.14 -15.26 2.57
C MET A 185 7.17 -15.33 3.72
N ASN A 186 6.73 -15.45 4.98
CA ASN A 186 7.66 -15.63 6.10
C ASN A 186 8.23 -17.05 6.18
N GLU A 187 7.50 -18.04 5.65
CA GLU A 187 7.80 -19.45 5.83
C GLU A 187 8.53 -20.07 4.63
N MET A 188 8.27 -19.62 3.40
CA MET A 188 8.71 -20.35 2.19
C MET A 188 9.71 -19.63 1.28
N GLY A 189 10.18 -18.42 1.60
CA GLY A 189 11.28 -17.74 0.88
C GLY A 189 10.96 -17.23 -0.53
N ASP A 190 10.10 -17.91 -1.27
CA ASP A 190 9.45 -17.49 -2.50
C ASP A 190 8.07 -18.14 -2.52
N ALA A 191 7.05 -17.42 -2.05
CA ALA A 191 5.70 -17.94 -2.04
C ALA A 191 5.26 -18.24 -3.49
N LYS A 192 4.89 -19.49 -3.76
CA LYS A 192 3.87 -19.83 -4.77
C LYS A 192 2.53 -19.28 -4.27
N CYS A 193 2.44 -17.98 -4.09
CA CYS A 193 1.16 -17.37 -3.79
C CYS A 193 0.34 -17.47 -5.07
N PHE A 194 -0.69 -18.30 -5.04
CA PHE A 194 -1.60 -18.47 -6.14
C PHE A 194 -2.43 -17.20 -6.30
N LEU A 195 -1.88 -16.19 -6.96
CA LEU A 195 -2.64 -15.07 -7.49
C LEU A 195 -3.44 -15.60 -8.68
N TYR A 196 -4.56 -16.27 -8.39
CA TYR A 196 -5.31 -17.14 -9.29
C TYR A 196 -5.90 -16.51 -10.57
N ASP A 197 -5.59 -15.26 -10.93
CA ASP A 197 -6.48 -14.53 -11.86
C ASP A 197 -5.81 -13.58 -12.85
N GLN A 198 -4.49 -13.61 -13.00
CA GLN A 198 -3.84 -12.85 -14.08
C GLN A 198 -2.66 -13.65 -14.63
N SER A 199 -2.49 -13.64 -15.95
CA SER A 199 -1.31 -14.17 -16.65
C SER A 199 -0.09 -13.28 -16.39
N LEU A 200 0.23 -13.04 -15.12
CA LEU A 200 1.39 -12.27 -14.70
C LEU A 200 2.64 -13.09 -15.01
N ASN A 201 3.66 -12.43 -15.53
CA ASN A 201 4.98 -13.05 -15.59
C ASN A 201 5.61 -13.12 -14.19
N GLU A 202 6.73 -13.82 -14.08
CA GLU A 202 7.44 -14.03 -12.82
C GLU A 202 7.86 -12.70 -12.16
N LEU A 203 8.31 -11.72 -12.95
CA LEU A 203 8.75 -10.42 -12.46
C LEU A 203 7.58 -9.60 -11.90
N GLU A 204 6.44 -9.61 -12.59
CA GLU A 204 5.21 -8.93 -12.17
C GLU A 204 4.64 -9.56 -10.89
N SER A 205 4.62 -10.89 -10.83
CA SER A 205 4.22 -11.65 -9.64
C SER A 205 5.12 -11.29 -8.45
N LYS A 206 6.43 -11.25 -8.67
CA LYS A 206 7.40 -10.85 -7.64
C LYS A 206 7.22 -9.41 -7.19
N MET A 207 6.95 -8.50 -8.14
CA MET A 207 6.69 -7.09 -7.85
C MET A 207 5.46 -6.93 -6.96
N ILE A 208 4.33 -7.52 -7.34
CA ILE A 208 3.09 -7.35 -6.58
C ILE A 208 3.18 -7.99 -5.20
N LEU A 209 3.78 -9.17 -5.06
CA LEU A 209 4.00 -9.78 -3.74
C LEU A 209 4.90 -8.93 -2.85
N THR A 210 5.96 -8.36 -3.42
CA THR A 210 6.88 -7.47 -2.70
C THR A 210 6.16 -6.20 -2.24
N LEU A 211 5.39 -5.54 -3.12
CA LEU A 211 4.62 -4.36 -2.77
C LEU A 211 3.55 -4.68 -1.72
N THR A 212 2.79 -5.77 -1.87
CA THR A 212 1.78 -6.21 -0.89
C THR A 212 2.40 -6.43 0.48
N LYS A 213 3.55 -7.13 0.56
CA LYS A 213 4.25 -7.38 1.82
C LYS A 213 4.73 -6.09 2.49
N ILE A 214 5.34 -5.17 1.73
CA ILE A 214 5.82 -3.89 2.27
C ILE A 214 4.64 -3.00 2.70
N VAL A 215 3.57 -2.93 1.90
CA VAL A 215 2.38 -2.14 2.21
C VAL A 215 1.67 -2.69 3.44
N ALA A 216 1.47 -4.01 3.54
CA ALA A 216 0.92 -4.63 4.76
C ALA A 216 1.81 -4.35 5.98
N GLY A 217 3.14 -4.48 5.83
CA GLY A 217 4.10 -4.14 6.87
C GLY A 217 4.02 -2.69 7.31
N LEU A 218 3.88 -1.75 6.37
CA LEU A 218 3.66 -0.33 6.65
C LEU A 218 2.42 -0.13 7.51
N LEU A 219 1.30 -0.74 7.14
CA LEU A 219 0.02 -0.59 7.84
C LEU A 219 0.10 -1.17 9.26
N ILE A 220 0.76 -2.32 9.42
CA ILE A 220 1.03 -2.94 10.73
C ILE A 220 1.96 -2.06 11.56
N TYR A 221 3.04 -1.54 10.97
CA TYR A 221 3.98 -0.64 11.64
C TYR A 221 3.29 0.66 12.07
N HIS A 222 2.42 1.22 11.22
CA HIS A 222 1.62 2.40 11.53
C HIS A 222 0.70 2.14 12.73
N SER A 223 -0.02 1.03 12.74
CA SER A 223 -0.85 0.60 13.88
C SER A 223 -0.01 0.39 15.15
N ALA A 224 1.11 -0.34 15.05
CA ALA A 224 1.98 -0.66 16.18
C ALA A 224 2.68 0.56 16.79
N THR A 225 2.97 1.57 15.97
CA THR A 225 3.54 2.84 16.44
C THR A 225 2.49 3.86 16.85
N GLU A 226 1.20 3.51 16.79
CA GLU A 226 0.07 4.44 17.01
C GLU A 226 0.22 5.70 16.13
N GLY A 227 0.71 5.52 14.91
CA GLY A 227 0.95 6.59 13.94
C GLY A 227 2.18 7.46 14.18
N LYS A 228 2.93 7.28 15.27
CA LYS A 228 4.12 8.10 15.59
C LYS A 228 5.22 8.05 14.50
N GLY A 229 5.27 6.97 13.72
CA GLY A 229 6.25 6.82 12.64
C GLY A 229 6.00 7.72 11.42
N LEU A 230 4.78 8.26 11.30
CA LEU A 230 4.34 9.04 10.14
C LEU A 230 4.29 10.53 10.51
N ARG A 231 5.18 11.33 9.94
CA ARG A 231 5.27 12.77 10.22
C ARG A 231 4.71 13.58 9.07
N LYS A 232 4.00 14.66 9.37
CA LYS A 232 3.52 15.61 8.36
C LYS A 232 4.70 16.29 7.67
N GLY A 233 4.61 16.42 6.35
CA GLY A 233 5.60 17.10 5.52
C GLY A 233 6.27 16.20 4.50
N PHE A 234 6.80 16.84 3.47
CA PHE A 234 7.64 16.20 2.47
C PHE A 234 9.02 15.84 3.04
N PRO A 235 9.69 14.83 2.47
CA PRO A 235 11.05 14.55 2.83
C PRO A 235 11.96 15.75 2.55
N SER A 236 13.05 15.85 3.30
CA SER A 236 14.09 16.88 3.08
C SER A 236 14.78 16.74 1.71
N LYS A 237 14.64 15.57 1.07
CA LYS A 237 15.26 15.23 -0.20
C LYS A 237 14.45 15.72 -1.40
N THR A 238 15.06 15.66 -2.58
CA THR A 238 14.42 16.06 -3.84
C THR A 238 13.23 15.15 -4.16
N VAL A 239 12.08 15.74 -4.43
CA VAL A 239 10.86 15.04 -4.88
C VAL A 239 10.52 15.50 -6.28
N LYS A 240 10.45 14.56 -7.23
CA LYS A 240 9.99 14.81 -8.60
C LYS A 240 8.47 14.76 -8.63
N LEU A 241 7.85 15.90 -8.89
CA LEU A 241 6.41 16.05 -9.01
C LEU A 241 5.95 15.81 -10.47
N PRO A 242 4.72 15.32 -10.68
CA PRO A 242 4.10 15.29 -12.00
C PRO A 242 4.05 16.66 -12.68
N LYS A 243 4.02 16.69 -14.02
CA LYS A 243 3.92 17.94 -14.78
C LYS A 243 2.68 18.73 -14.35
N GLN A 244 2.79 20.06 -14.35
CA GLN A 244 1.69 20.97 -14.00
C GLN A 244 1.18 20.84 -12.55
N THR A 245 1.94 20.18 -11.67
CA THR A 245 1.62 20.09 -10.25
C THR A 245 2.72 20.72 -9.41
N THR A 246 2.37 21.12 -8.19
CA THR A 246 3.28 21.63 -7.17
C THR A 246 3.01 20.96 -5.84
N ARG A 247 3.85 21.20 -4.82
CA ARG A 247 3.67 20.59 -3.50
C ARG A 247 2.32 20.92 -2.85
N VAL A 248 1.67 22.03 -3.24
CA VAL A 248 0.37 22.43 -2.69
C VAL A 248 -0.76 21.49 -3.11
N ASN A 249 -0.55 20.70 -4.17
CA ASN A 249 -1.52 19.71 -4.65
C ASN A 249 -1.49 18.40 -3.86
N TYR A 250 -0.55 18.23 -2.91
CA TYR A 250 -0.30 16.97 -2.24
C TYR A 250 -0.18 17.13 -0.72
N ILE A 251 -0.77 16.19 0.01
CA ILE A 251 -0.54 16.01 1.45
C ILE A 251 0.65 15.07 1.63
N GLY A 252 1.85 15.65 1.79
CA GLY A 252 3.08 14.89 2.03
C GLY A 252 3.18 14.39 3.47
N MET A 253 3.50 13.11 3.63
CA MET A 253 3.79 12.45 4.90
C MET A 253 5.12 11.70 4.79
N SER A 254 6.03 11.91 5.74
CA SER A 254 7.33 11.23 5.76
C SER A 254 7.32 10.14 6.83
N LEU A 255 7.54 8.90 6.40
CA LEU A 255 7.69 7.75 7.27
C LEU A 255 9.14 7.63 7.71
N SER A 256 9.33 7.50 9.01
CA SER A 256 10.64 7.31 9.64
C SER A 256 10.58 6.22 10.70
N ASN A 257 11.74 5.62 10.98
CA ASN A 257 11.86 4.66 12.05
C ASN A 257 11.62 5.33 13.40
N CYS A 258 10.76 4.75 14.23
CA CYS A 258 10.53 5.21 15.59
C CYS A 258 11.63 4.65 16.49
N ASN A 259 12.44 5.53 17.09
CA ASN A 259 13.55 5.14 17.97
C ASN A 259 13.14 4.21 19.14
N GLU A 260 11.86 4.20 19.54
CA GLU A 260 11.28 3.26 20.51
C GLU A 260 11.36 1.79 20.05
N TYR A 261 11.51 1.54 18.74
CA TYR A 261 11.43 0.22 18.09
C TYR A 261 12.71 -0.20 17.36
N THR A 262 13.74 0.63 17.33
CA THR A 262 15.08 0.20 16.90
C THR A 262 15.62 -0.84 17.90
N PRO A 263 15.98 -2.06 17.46
CA PRO A 263 16.73 -2.96 18.32
C PRO A 263 18.01 -2.24 18.75
N LYS A 264 18.11 -1.87 20.04
CA LYS A 264 19.31 -1.23 20.58
C LYS A 264 20.49 -2.13 20.24
N GLN A 265 21.38 -1.67 19.37
CA GLN A 265 22.70 -2.26 19.24
C GLN A 265 23.41 -2.03 20.58
N LYS A 266 23.26 -2.98 21.52
CA LYS A 266 24.16 -3.04 22.65
C LYS A 266 25.53 -3.39 22.07
N GLY A 267 26.41 -2.40 22.05
CA GLY A 267 27.83 -2.62 21.85
C GLY A 267 28.28 -3.76 22.76
N SER A 268 29.01 -4.70 22.16
CA SER A 268 29.98 -5.60 22.80
C SER A 268 30.09 -5.44 24.33
N SER A 269 29.22 -6.11 25.08
CA SER A 269 29.45 -6.36 26.51
C SER A 269 29.56 -7.86 26.71
N ASN A 270 30.79 -8.30 26.99
CA ASN A 270 31.16 -9.65 27.41
C ASN A 270 30.45 -10.06 28.71
N SER A 271 29.19 -10.48 28.60
CA SER A 271 28.50 -11.21 29.66
C SER A 271 27.74 -12.34 29.02
N GLY A 272 28.01 -13.58 29.43
CA GLY A 272 27.50 -14.84 28.88
C GLY A 272 25.99 -15.02 29.03
N GLY A 273 25.21 -14.19 28.32
CA GLY A 273 23.78 -14.30 28.15
C GLY A 273 23.45 -14.62 26.68
N TYR A 274 22.48 -15.50 26.51
CA TYR A 274 21.94 -16.05 25.26
C TYR A 274 22.01 -15.08 24.06
N LYS A 275 22.62 -15.55 22.96
CA LYS A 275 22.66 -14.83 21.67
C LYS A 275 21.25 -14.77 21.09
N ILE A 276 20.61 -13.62 21.15
CA ILE A 276 19.37 -13.33 20.41
C ILE A 276 19.68 -13.48 18.92
N LEU A 277 19.08 -14.48 18.28
CA LEU A 277 19.47 -14.97 16.95
C LEU A 277 18.56 -14.50 15.80
N SER A 278 17.50 -13.73 16.05
CA SER A 278 16.76 -13.04 14.96
C SER A 278 16.73 -11.53 15.16
N ARG A 279 17.29 -10.82 14.17
CA ARG A 279 17.33 -9.34 14.06
C ARG A 279 16.12 -8.77 13.31
N GLU A 280 15.18 -9.61 12.92
CA GLU A 280 13.99 -9.23 12.16
C GLU A 280 12.93 -8.62 13.08
N SER A 281 12.25 -7.58 12.60
CA SER A 281 11.11 -7.02 13.31
C SER A 281 9.99 -8.04 13.41
N PHE A 282 9.42 -8.23 14.61
CA PHE A 282 8.29 -9.12 14.83
C PHE A 282 7.10 -8.35 15.38
N PHE A 283 5.94 -8.55 14.75
CA PHE A 283 4.71 -7.92 15.17
C PHE A 283 3.67 -8.97 15.53
N ARG A 284 2.93 -8.68 16.61
CA ARG A 284 1.84 -9.52 17.09
C ARG A 284 0.53 -8.76 17.02
N ASN A 285 -0.49 -9.40 16.48
CA ASN A 285 -1.84 -8.87 16.51
C ASN A 285 -2.48 -9.07 17.90
N LEU A 286 -3.17 -8.04 18.38
CA LEU A 286 -3.83 -8.03 19.68
C LEU A 286 -5.32 -8.33 19.54
N GLN A 287 -5.78 -9.44 20.14
CA GLN A 287 -7.16 -9.93 20.00
C GLN A 287 -7.97 -9.93 21.31
N ALA A 288 -7.30 -9.93 22.47
CA ALA A 288 -7.99 -10.00 23.75
C ALA A 288 -8.64 -8.67 24.14
N GLU A 289 -9.82 -8.72 24.77
CA GLU A 289 -10.61 -7.54 25.20
C GLU A 289 -9.82 -6.50 26.00
N ARG A 290 -8.89 -6.96 26.84
CA ARG A 290 -8.03 -6.08 27.64
C ARG A 290 -7.24 -5.06 26.81
N TYR A 291 -7.01 -5.34 25.52
CA TYR A 291 -6.31 -4.46 24.61
C TYR A 291 -7.23 -3.42 23.93
N TYR A 292 -8.55 -3.54 24.10
CA TYR A 292 -9.58 -2.66 23.55
C TYR A 292 -10.29 -1.94 24.69
N GLN A 293 -9.52 -1.34 25.59
CA GLN A 293 -9.99 -0.57 26.74
C GLN A 293 -9.37 0.83 26.71
N GLY A 294 -9.98 1.78 27.42
CA GLY A 294 -9.50 3.16 27.50
C GLY A 294 -9.49 3.83 26.13
N LYS A 295 -8.34 4.35 25.69
CA LYS A 295 -8.21 5.06 24.40
C LYS A 295 -8.54 4.19 23.18
N PHE A 296 -8.56 2.87 23.33
CA PHE A 296 -8.81 1.90 22.26
C PHE A 296 -10.19 1.24 22.33
N GLN A 297 -11.08 1.70 23.21
CA GLN A 297 -12.38 1.06 23.42
C GLN A 297 -13.29 1.03 22.18
N ASN A 298 -13.08 1.97 21.25
CA ASN A 298 -13.87 2.10 20.02
C ASN A 298 -13.16 1.51 18.80
N GLU A 299 -11.97 0.93 18.97
CA GLU A 299 -11.26 0.33 17.85
C GLU A 299 -11.82 -1.07 17.53
N PRO A 300 -11.94 -1.44 16.24
CA PRO A 300 -12.37 -2.78 15.87
C PRO A 300 -11.41 -3.85 16.40
N LYS A 301 -11.94 -4.95 16.91
CA LYS A 301 -11.11 -6.11 17.28
C LYS A 301 -10.29 -6.58 16.09
N GLY A 302 -9.04 -6.92 16.35
CA GLY A 302 -8.05 -7.31 15.35
C GLY A 302 -7.34 -6.17 14.65
N SER A 303 -7.70 -4.89 14.87
CA SER A 303 -7.02 -3.75 14.26
C SER A 303 -5.69 -3.36 14.93
N ARG A 304 -5.45 -3.84 16.15
CA ARG A 304 -4.29 -3.45 16.95
C ARG A 304 -3.11 -4.39 16.78
N TRP A 305 -1.95 -3.80 16.57
CA TRP A 305 -0.67 -4.49 16.45
C TRP A 305 0.33 -3.98 17.47
N VAL A 306 1.27 -4.83 17.86
CA VAL A 306 2.41 -4.43 18.70
C VAL A 306 3.69 -5.05 18.19
N TYR A 307 4.77 -4.30 18.30
CA TYR A 307 6.11 -4.86 18.12
C TYR A 307 6.49 -5.72 19.34
N VAL A 308 7.18 -6.82 19.11
CA VAL A 308 7.70 -7.71 20.16
C VAL A 308 9.23 -7.71 20.10
N SER A 309 9.86 -7.25 21.17
CA SER A 309 11.32 -7.27 21.31
C SER A 309 11.81 -8.67 21.70
N GLY A 310 12.39 -9.39 20.74
CA GLY A 310 13.03 -10.69 20.96
C GLY A 310 12.04 -11.86 20.90
N ILE A 311 12.21 -12.73 19.92
CA ILE A 311 11.56 -14.04 19.88
C ILE A 311 12.53 -15.03 20.55
N ASN A 312 12.12 -15.62 21.65
CA ASN A 312 12.83 -16.77 22.21
C ASN A 312 12.24 -18.01 21.53
N ARG A 313 12.93 -18.54 20.50
CA ARG A 313 12.46 -19.68 19.69
C ARG A 313 12.06 -20.89 20.56
N ASP A 314 12.65 -21.04 21.75
CA ASP A 314 12.43 -22.18 22.64
C ASP A 314 11.13 -22.12 23.48
N VAL A 315 10.40 -20.99 23.48
CA VAL A 315 9.20 -20.82 24.33
C VAL A 315 7.89 -21.03 23.56
N ASP A 316 7.89 -20.87 22.23
CA ASP A 316 6.69 -21.07 21.41
C ASP A 316 6.40 -22.55 21.09
N GLU A 317 7.37 -23.47 21.23
CA GLU A 317 7.09 -24.93 21.13
C GLU A 317 6.37 -25.47 22.39
N TYR A 318 6.56 -24.84 23.55
CA TYR A 318 5.96 -25.31 24.81
C TYR A 318 4.50 -24.86 25.02
N THR A 319 3.99 -23.90 24.24
CA THR A 319 2.59 -23.45 24.33
C THR A 319 1.66 -24.13 23.32
N GLN A 320 2.19 -24.98 22.43
CA GLN A 320 1.38 -25.84 21.56
C GLN A 320 0.86 -27.11 22.26
N GLY A 321 1.18 -27.32 23.55
CA GLY A 321 0.85 -28.54 24.29
C GLY A 321 -0.12 -28.40 25.46
N LYS A 322 -0.90 -27.31 25.58
CA LYS A 322 -1.99 -27.21 26.56
C LYS A 322 -3.16 -26.36 26.05
N ALA A 323 -4.08 -27.01 25.35
CA ALA A 323 -5.51 -26.76 25.41
C ALA A 323 -6.22 -28.11 25.17
#